data_AF-A8NA43-F1
#
_entry.id   AF-A8NA43-F1
#
_cell.length_a   1.000
_cell.length_b   1.000
_cell.length_c   1.000
_cell.angle_alpha   90.00
_cell.angle_beta   90.00
_cell.angle_gamma   90.00
#
_symmetry.space_group_name_H-M   'P 1'
#
loop_
_entity.id
_entity.type
_entity.pdbx_description
1 polymer ?
#
loop_
_entity_poly.entity_id
_entity_poly.type
_entity_poly.pdbx_seq_one_letter_code
_entity_poly.pdbx_strand_id
1 'polypeptide(L)'
;MSNTDAQTSFASLVVGPPVTDPINPLMGATSISPNLIELHGRKALVFAFGNLAVRAEGDFVLRYRVADILAGTGIDGVFPIQAICYGGPFHVFSTKDFPGYEASTELTKTLSVWGAQVNVREHRRRRRGKKDAAPAVTKPLYTTAPLDRDIVADSERRRRRRAGY
;
A
#
# COMPACT_ATOMS: atom_id res chain seq x y z
N MET A 1 -25.88 -17.76 -1.64
CA MET A 1 -25.50 -16.47 -1.03
C MET A 1 -24.51 -15.81 -1.97
N SER A 2 -24.87 -14.62 -2.45
CA SER A 2 -24.34 -13.90 -3.61
C SER A 2 -22.85 -13.58 -3.50
N ASN A 3 -22.06 -13.94 -4.53
CA ASN A 3 -20.67 -13.49 -4.71
C ASN A 3 -20.56 -11.95 -4.93
N THR A 4 -21.68 -11.23 -4.94
CA THR A 4 -21.79 -9.80 -5.24
C THR A 4 -21.21 -8.92 -4.13
N ASP A 5 -21.20 -9.38 -2.86
CA ASP A 5 -20.87 -8.51 -1.72
C ASP A 5 -19.40 -8.09 -1.68
N ALA A 6 -18.49 -8.89 -2.25
CA ALA A 6 -17.05 -8.58 -2.26
C ALA A 6 -16.71 -7.44 -3.23
N GLN A 7 -17.42 -7.30 -4.35
CA GLN A 7 -17.11 -6.29 -5.38
C GLN A 7 -17.55 -4.87 -5.01
N THR A 8 -18.30 -4.74 -3.93
CA THR A 8 -18.94 -3.51 -3.48
C THR A 8 -17.97 -2.50 -2.84
N SER A 9 -16.79 -2.93 -2.40
CA SER A 9 -15.81 -2.02 -1.77
C SER A 9 -14.73 -1.56 -2.74
N PHE A 10 -14.16 -0.37 -2.53
CA PHE A 10 -12.95 0.07 -3.21
C PHE A 10 -11.94 0.64 -2.20
N ALA A 11 -10.66 0.49 -2.51
CA ALA A 11 -9.59 1.13 -1.75
C ALA A 11 -8.93 2.20 -2.60
N SER A 12 -8.62 3.35 -2.00
CA SER A 12 -7.83 4.41 -2.62
C SER A 12 -6.55 4.70 -1.84
N LEU A 13 -5.50 5.09 -2.56
CA LEU A 13 -4.21 5.46 -2.02
C LEU A 13 -3.95 6.96 -2.17
N VAL A 14 -3.38 7.57 -1.15
CA VAL A 14 -2.84 8.93 -1.20
C VAL A 14 -1.43 8.93 -0.61
N VAL A 15 -0.45 9.49 -1.32
CA VAL A 15 0.84 9.81 -0.71
C VAL A 15 0.69 11.15 -0.02
N GLY A 16 0.92 11.18 1.30
CA GLY A 16 1.06 12.43 2.02
C GLY A 16 2.53 12.75 2.21
N PRO A 17 3.05 13.87 1.71
CA PRO A 17 4.21 14.53 2.28
C PRO A 17 3.77 15.59 3.31
N PRO A 18 4.66 16.05 4.21
CA PRO A 18 4.49 17.37 4.79
C PRO A 18 4.70 18.40 3.66
N VAL A 19 3.61 19.02 3.22
CA VAL A 19 3.47 20.36 2.61
C VAL A 19 4.69 20.91 1.84
N THR A 20 4.60 21.03 0.50
CA THR A 20 4.94 22.27 -0.27
C THR A 20 4.67 22.22 -1.78
N ASP A 21 4.40 21.07 -2.40
CA ASP A 21 4.00 21.02 -3.82
C ASP A 21 2.50 20.75 -4.02
N PRO A 22 1.81 21.48 -4.92
CA PRO A 22 0.39 21.27 -5.21
C PRO A 22 0.10 19.99 -6.01
N ILE A 23 1.14 19.32 -6.52
CA ILE A 23 1.00 18.12 -7.36
C ILE A 23 1.16 16.90 -6.45
N ASN A 24 0.08 16.15 -6.23
CA ASN A 24 0.16 14.83 -5.58
C ASN A 24 1.22 13.98 -6.31
N PRO A 25 2.30 13.56 -5.63
CA PRO A 25 3.38 12.86 -6.29
C PRO A 25 2.97 11.44 -6.69
N LEU A 26 1.89 10.89 -6.10
CA LEU A 26 1.36 9.58 -6.43
C LEU A 26 0.64 9.58 -7.78
N MET A 27 0.95 8.59 -8.60
CA MET A 27 0.40 8.36 -9.92
C MET A 27 0.02 6.89 -10.14
N GLY A 28 -0.73 6.67 -11.21
CA GLY A 28 -1.13 5.33 -11.67
C GLY A 28 -2.55 5.00 -11.23
N ALA A 29 -2.81 3.71 -11.04
CA ALA A 29 -4.09 3.20 -10.55
C ALA A 29 -4.17 3.36 -9.02
N THR A 30 -4.62 4.54 -8.57
CA THR A 30 -4.74 4.86 -7.14
C THR A 30 -6.02 4.34 -6.50
N SER A 31 -6.94 3.76 -7.28
CA SER A 31 -8.19 3.15 -6.80
C SER A 31 -8.37 1.76 -7.38
N ILE A 32 -8.78 0.79 -6.56
CA ILE A 32 -9.01 -0.60 -7.00
C ILE A 32 -10.13 -1.27 -6.19
N SER A 33 -10.83 -2.22 -6.80
CA SER A 33 -11.73 -3.16 -6.13
C SER A 33 -10.95 -4.33 -5.51
N PRO A 34 -11.47 -4.99 -4.46
CA PRO A 34 -10.80 -6.12 -3.85
C PRO A 34 -10.98 -7.38 -4.69
N ASN A 35 -10.04 -8.31 -4.52
CA ASN A 35 -10.23 -9.70 -4.90
C ASN A 35 -10.45 -10.54 -3.63
N LEU A 36 -11.45 -11.42 -3.67
CA LEU A 36 -11.63 -12.42 -2.62
C LEU A 36 -10.70 -13.59 -2.88
N ILE A 37 -9.76 -13.81 -1.97
CA ILE A 37 -8.77 -14.89 -2.09
C ILE A 37 -8.66 -15.67 -0.77
N GLU A 38 -8.07 -16.84 -0.82
CA GLU A 38 -7.74 -17.63 0.37
C GLU A 38 -6.26 -17.47 0.72
N LEU A 39 -5.98 -16.80 1.84
CA LEU A 39 -4.64 -16.64 2.40
C LEU A 39 -4.54 -17.48 3.68
N HIS A 40 -3.60 -18.43 3.71
CA HIS A 40 -3.34 -19.27 4.89
C HIS A 40 -4.61 -19.94 5.47
N GLY A 41 -5.48 -20.46 4.61
CA GLY A 41 -6.73 -21.11 5.01
C GLY A 41 -7.85 -20.15 5.45
N ARG A 42 -7.67 -18.84 5.25
CA ARG A 42 -8.67 -17.82 5.59
C ARG A 42 -9.05 -17.02 4.35
N LYS A 43 -10.34 -16.82 4.16
CA LYS A 43 -10.87 -15.91 3.13
C LYS A 43 -10.53 -14.47 3.49
N ALA A 44 -9.92 -13.74 2.57
CA ALA A 44 -9.52 -12.35 2.73
C ALA A 44 -9.87 -11.54 1.48
N LEU A 45 -10.28 -10.28 1.70
CA LEU A 45 -10.39 -9.28 0.64
C LEU A 45 -9.05 -8.58 0.46
N VAL A 46 -8.48 -8.65 -0.74
CA VAL A 46 -7.17 -8.07 -1.04
C VAL A 46 -7.29 -6.99 -2.10
N PHE A 47 -6.81 -5.79 -1.74
CA PHE A 47 -6.68 -4.64 -2.63
C PHE A 47 -5.23 -4.54 -3.11
N ALA A 48 -4.95 -5.07 -4.30
CA ALA A 48 -3.60 -5.15 -4.84
C ALA A 48 -3.31 -4.01 -5.84
N PHE A 49 -2.56 -3.00 -5.41
CA PHE A 49 -2.20 -1.86 -6.27
C PHE A 49 -0.94 -2.15 -7.11
N GLY A 50 -1.09 -2.83 -8.25
CA GLY A 50 0.04 -3.22 -9.11
C GLY A 50 0.63 -2.11 -9.97
N ASN A 51 -0.10 -1.01 -10.16
CA ASN A 51 0.29 0.10 -11.03
C ASN A 51 0.33 1.40 -10.22
N LEU A 52 1.39 1.57 -9.42
CA LEU A 52 1.66 2.80 -8.68
C LEU A 52 3.04 3.34 -9.07
N ALA A 53 3.13 4.66 -9.16
CA ALA A 53 4.38 5.38 -9.33
C ALA A 53 4.39 6.64 -8.48
N VAL A 54 5.58 7.09 -8.09
CA VAL A 54 5.77 8.37 -7.39
C VAL A 54 6.69 9.24 -8.25
N ARG A 55 6.29 10.48 -8.52
CA ARG A 55 7.04 11.40 -9.41
C ARG A 55 8.28 12.01 -8.76
N ALA A 56 8.23 12.18 -7.45
CA ALA A 56 9.27 12.86 -6.68
C ALA A 56 10.13 11.84 -5.94
N GLU A 57 11.42 12.13 -5.85
CA GLU A 57 12.37 11.42 -5.00
C GLU A 57 12.16 11.82 -3.54
N GLY A 58 12.55 10.95 -2.60
CA GLY A 58 12.46 11.21 -1.16
C GLY A 58 11.64 10.17 -0.39
N ASP A 59 11.35 10.51 0.86
CA ASP A 59 10.64 9.61 1.79
C ASP A 59 9.15 9.89 1.83
N PHE A 60 8.36 8.84 1.71
CA PHE A 60 6.92 8.93 1.62
C PHE A 60 6.23 7.87 2.48
N VAL A 61 4.97 8.14 2.82
CA VAL A 61 4.08 7.17 3.45
C VAL A 61 2.82 7.04 2.60
N LEU A 62 2.40 5.79 2.37
CA LEU A 62 1.13 5.50 1.72
C LEU A 62 -0.01 5.56 2.74
N ARG A 63 -1.04 6.36 2.45
CA ARG A 63 -2.31 6.35 3.17
C ARG A 63 -3.34 5.57 2.38
N TYR A 64 -3.73 4.41 2.91
CA TYR A 64 -4.80 3.56 2.40
C TYR A 64 -6.14 4.01 2.94
N ARG A 65 -7.15 4.04 2.09
CA ARG A 65 -8.54 4.39 2.44
C ARG A 65 -9.44 3.34 1.84
N VAL A 66 -10.43 2.86 2.59
CA VAL A 66 -11.44 1.94 2.07
C VAL A 66 -12.79 2.60 2.17
N ALA A 67 -13.57 2.50 1.10
CA ALA A 67 -14.94 2.95 1.03
C ALA A 67 -15.82 1.86 0.43
N ASP A 68 -17.08 1.87 0.83
CA ASP A 68 -18.11 0.97 0.34
C ASP A 68 -18.97 1.75 -0.66
N ILE A 69 -19.09 1.24 -1.88
CA ILE A 69 -19.83 1.85 -2.99
C ILE A 69 -21.35 1.76 -2.74
N LEU A 70 -21.82 0.75 -2.00
CA LEU A 70 -23.24 0.57 -1.69
C LEU A 70 -23.66 1.23 -0.37
N ALA A 71 -22.74 1.75 0.43
CA ALA A 71 -23.03 2.40 1.72
C ALA A 71 -23.83 3.73 1.61
N GLY A 72 -24.41 4.02 0.45
CA GLY A 72 -25.15 5.23 0.15
C GLY A 72 -24.21 6.33 -0.33
N THR A 73 -24.46 6.88 -1.52
CA THR A 73 -23.91 8.17 -1.86
C THR A 73 -24.61 9.20 -0.98
N GLY A 74 -23.84 10.03 -0.27
CA GLY A 74 -24.41 11.28 0.23
C GLY A 74 -24.98 12.11 -0.92
N ILE A 75 -25.64 13.23 -0.60
CA ILE A 75 -26.18 14.19 -1.57
C ILE A 75 -25.14 14.57 -2.65
N ASP A 76 -23.85 14.52 -2.30
CA ASP A 76 -22.74 14.94 -3.16
C ASP A 76 -22.06 13.79 -3.95
N GLY A 77 -22.61 12.57 -3.95
CA GLY A 77 -21.96 11.44 -4.65
C GLY A 77 -20.71 10.90 -3.96
N VAL A 78 -20.41 11.36 -2.74
CA VAL A 78 -19.23 10.94 -1.97
C VAL A 78 -19.56 9.71 -1.13
N PHE A 79 -18.78 8.65 -1.32
CA PHE A 79 -18.84 7.46 -0.48
C PHE A 79 -18.17 7.72 0.87
N PRO A 80 -18.82 7.37 2.00
CA PRO A 80 -18.18 7.50 3.31
C PRO A 80 -16.95 6.58 3.38
N ILE A 81 -15.80 7.17 3.74
CA ILE A 81 -14.59 6.40 4.02
C ILE A 81 -14.83 5.59 5.30
N GLN A 82 -14.83 4.26 5.16
CA GLN A 82 -15.08 3.30 6.25
C GLN A 82 -13.86 3.16 7.16
N ALA A 83 -12.67 3.16 6.56
CA ALA A 83 -11.42 3.00 7.28
C ALA A 83 -10.27 3.71 6.57
N ILE A 84 -9.29 4.16 7.35
CA ILE A 84 -8.03 4.73 6.89
C ILE A 84 -6.90 4.00 7.61
N CYS A 85 -5.87 3.62 6.87
CA CYS A 85 -4.66 3.00 7.40
C CYS A 85 -3.44 3.69 6.78
N TYR A 86 -2.34 3.80 7.53
CA TYR A 86 -1.07 4.30 7.04
C TYR A 86 -0.08 3.14 6.93
N GLY A 87 0.63 3.07 5.81
CA GLY A 87 1.71 2.12 5.61
C GLY A 87 2.98 2.53 6.35
N GLY A 88 4.03 1.72 6.16
CA GLY A 88 5.38 2.10 6.56
C GLY A 88 5.97 3.16 5.63
N PRO A 89 7.00 3.90 6.09
CA PRO A 89 7.76 4.80 5.23
C PRO A 89 8.51 4.01 4.15
N PHE A 90 8.61 4.59 2.95
CA PHE A 90 9.40 4.05 1.85
C PHE A 90 10.15 5.17 1.15
N HIS A 91 11.32 4.83 0.61
CA HIS A 91 12.20 5.77 -0.07
C HIS A 91 12.11 5.62 -1.59
N VAL A 92 11.90 6.73 -2.28
CA VAL A 92 11.94 6.82 -3.74
C VAL A 92 13.34 7.28 -4.15
N PHE A 93 14.12 6.32 -4.67
CA PHE A 93 15.50 6.54 -5.09
C PHE A 93 15.59 7.32 -6.40
N SER A 94 16.68 8.09 -6.52
CA SER A 94 17.14 8.59 -7.82
C SER A 94 17.51 7.45 -8.78
N THR A 95 17.50 7.73 -10.08
CA THR A 95 17.92 6.75 -11.10
C THR A 95 19.36 6.27 -10.90
N LYS A 96 20.22 7.08 -10.27
CA LYS A 96 21.62 6.77 -10.02
C LYS A 96 21.78 5.87 -8.78
N ASP A 97 21.03 6.14 -7.73
CA ASP A 97 21.13 5.46 -6.43
C ASP A 97 20.18 4.26 -6.31
N PHE A 98 19.37 4.01 -7.34
CA PHE A 98 18.44 2.90 -7.37
C PHE A 98 19.17 1.55 -7.16
N PRO A 99 18.90 0.81 -6.07
CA PRO A 99 19.62 -0.42 -5.72
C PRO A 99 19.33 -1.60 -6.65
N GLY A 100 18.44 -1.39 -7.63
CA GLY A 100 17.87 -2.44 -8.45
C GLY A 100 16.59 -3.01 -7.83
N TYR A 101 15.97 -3.92 -8.56
CA TYR A 101 14.76 -4.59 -8.10
C TYR A 101 15.11 -5.84 -7.29
N GLU A 102 14.43 -6.01 -6.16
CA GLU A 102 14.44 -7.25 -5.39
C GLU A 102 13.55 -8.31 -6.05
N ALA A 103 13.77 -9.58 -5.66
CA ALA A 103 12.87 -10.64 -6.02
C ALA A 103 11.52 -10.42 -5.31
N SER A 104 10.42 -10.79 -5.96
CA SER A 104 9.09 -10.68 -5.38
C SER A 104 8.99 -11.52 -4.11
N THR A 105 8.31 -10.97 -3.11
CA THR A 105 8.02 -11.64 -1.85
C THR A 105 7.10 -12.85 -2.09
N GLU A 106 7.08 -13.78 -1.14
CA GLU A 106 6.17 -14.93 -1.16
C GLU A 106 4.71 -14.48 -1.29
N LEU A 107 4.32 -13.42 -0.56
CA LEU A 107 2.99 -12.83 -0.65
C LEU A 107 2.67 -12.38 -2.09
N THR A 108 3.57 -11.65 -2.75
CA THR A 108 3.37 -11.22 -4.14
C THR A 108 3.24 -12.41 -5.09
N LYS A 109 4.02 -13.48 -4.90
CA LYS A 109 3.92 -14.71 -5.70
C LYS A 109 2.56 -15.39 -5.52
N THR A 110 2.11 -15.57 -4.27
CA THR A 110 0.80 -16.15 -3.96
C THR A 110 -0.33 -15.31 -4.56
N LEU A 111 -0.29 -13.98 -4.39
CA LEU A 111 -1.30 -13.07 -4.94
C LEU A 111 -1.38 -13.16 -6.48
N SER A 112 -0.25 -13.29 -7.16
CA SER A 112 -0.22 -13.45 -8.62
C SER A 112 -0.88 -14.74 -9.08
N VAL A 113 -0.71 -15.84 -8.34
CA VAL A 113 -1.39 -17.12 -8.65
C VAL A 113 -2.90 -16.96 -8.53
N TRP A 114 -3.38 -16.16 -7.58
CA TRP A 114 -4.79 -15.83 -7.40
C TRP A 114 -5.33 -14.77 -8.39
N GLY A 115 -4.54 -14.35 -9.38
CA GLY A 115 -4.98 -13.39 -10.41
C GLY A 115 -4.94 -11.92 -9.98
N ALA A 116 -4.35 -11.60 -8.82
CA ALA A 116 -4.10 -10.22 -8.46
C ALA A 116 -3.14 -9.58 -9.49
N GLN A 117 -3.46 -8.35 -9.92
CA GLN A 117 -2.64 -7.60 -10.87
C GLN A 117 -1.36 -7.13 -10.18
N VAL A 118 -0.39 -8.01 -10.02
CA VAL A 118 0.92 -7.72 -9.39
C VAL A 118 2.05 -8.23 -10.26
N ASN A 119 3.16 -7.50 -10.29
CA ASN A 119 4.35 -7.91 -11.03
C ASN A 119 5.18 -8.89 -10.19
N VAL A 120 5.34 -10.13 -10.65
CA VAL A 120 6.21 -11.14 -10.03
C VAL A 120 7.57 -11.16 -10.71
N ARG A 121 8.64 -11.19 -9.90
CA ARG A 121 10.04 -11.26 -10.32
C ARG A 121 10.76 -12.33 -9.53
N GLU A 122 11.33 -13.32 -10.22
CA GLU A 122 11.99 -14.45 -9.57
C GLU A 122 13.48 -14.18 -9.25
N HIS A 123 14.15 -13.35 -10.05
CA HIS A 123 15.59 -13.12 -9.94
C HIS A 123 15.97 -11.65 -9.74
N ARG A 124 16.95 -11.41 -8.86
CA ARG A 124 17.60 -10.11 -8.67
C ARG A 124 18.53 -9.83 -9.85
N ARG A 125 18.26 -8.79 -10.63
CA ARG A 125 19.23 -8.27 -11.62
C ARG A 125 20.21 -7.34 -10.91
N ARG A 126 21.41 -7.82 -10.59
CA ARG A 126 22.52 -6.92 -10.25
C ARG A 126 22.98 -6.22 -11.53
N ARG A 127 23.21 -4.90 -11.47
CA ARG A 127 24.01 -4.24 -12.52
C ARG A 127 25.33 -5.01 -12.61
N ARG A 128 25.72 -5.43 -13.81
CA ARG A 128 27.05 -5.98 -14.08
C ARG A 128 28.06 -4.83 -13.96
N GLY A 129 28.35 -4.43 -12.73
CA GLY A 129 29.45 -3.53 -12.39
C GLY A 129 30.72 -4.36 -12.23
N LYS A 130 31.77 -3.92 -12.92
CA LYS A 130 33.14 -4.47 -12.94
C LYS A 130 33.61 -4.86 -11.52
N LYS A 131 34.28 -6.02 -11.43
CA LYS A 131 34.88 -6.57 -10.20
C LYS A 131 35.70 -5.50 -9.46
N ASP A 132 35.81 -5.71 -8.14
CA ASP A 132 36.67 -5.05 -7.15
C ASP A 132 36.02 -3.91 -6.34
N ALA A 133 35.35 -4.27 -5.24
CA ALA A 133 35.43 -3.60 -3.92
C ALA A 133 34.53 -4.30 -2.87
N ALA A 134 35.03 -4.32 -1.64
CA ALA A 134 34.64 -5.06 -0.43
C ALA A 134 33.17 -4.93 0.04
N PRO A 135 32.67 -5.84 0.91
CA PRO A 135 31.25 -5.96 1.23
C PRO A 135 30.75 -4.81 2.10
N ALA A 136 29.96 -3.92 1.51
CA ALA A 136 29.17 -2.95 2.25
C ALA A 136 28.11 -3.68 3.08
N VAL A 137 28.16 -3.50 4.40
CA VAL A 137 27.14 -3.90 5.36
C VAL A 137 25.79 -3.38 4.88
N THR A 138 24.90 -4.30 4.49
CA THR A 138 23.54 -3.99 4.05
C THR A 138 22.78 -3.38 5.21
N LYS A 139 22.58 -2.06 5.19
CA LYS A 139 21.57 -1.40 6.02
C LYS A 139 20.21 -1.99 5.62
N PRO A 140 19.35 -2.40 6.58
CA PRO A 140 18.03 -2.90 6.23
C PRO A 140 17.22 -1.79 5.58
N LEU A 141 16.56 -2.11 4.46
CA LEU A 141 15.74 -1.20 3.65
C LEU A 141 14.43 -0.77 4.32
N TYR A 142 14.20 -1.19 5.56
CA TYR A 142 13.05 -0.79 6.37
C TYR A 142 13.50 -0.65 7.83
N THR A 143 13.33 0.54 8.38
CA THR A 143 13.40 0.72 9.83
C THR A 143 12.06 0.26 10.41
N THR A 144 12.06 -0.87 11.12
CA THR A 144 10.97 -1.19 12.04
C THR A 144 11.03 -0.20 13.20
N ALA A 145 10.53 1.03 12.99
CA ALA A 145 10.14 1.85 14.13
C ALA A 145 9.10 1.01 14.90
N PRO A 146 9.23 0.83 16.22
CA PRO A 146 8.23 0.11 16.99
C PRO A 146 6.87 0.72 16.66
N LEU A 147 5.93 -0.11 16.22
CA LEU A 147 4.55 0.29 15.98
C LEU A 147 4.07 0.97 17.27
N ASP A 148 4.00 2.30 17.22
CA ASP A 148 3.62 3.10 18.36
C ASP A 148 2.23 2.62 18.77
N ARG A 149 2.15 2.03 19.97
CA ARG A 149 0.91 1.44 20.52
C ARG A 149 -0.23 2.47 20.59
N ASP A 150 0.11 3.74 20.35
CA ASP A 150 -0.78 4.88 20.37
C ASP A 150 -1.66 5.02 19.12
N ILE A 151 -1.29 4.45 17.96
CA ILE A 151 -2.11 4.56 16.73
C ILE A 151 -3.41 3.74 16.85
N VAL A 152 -3.33 2.54 17.43
CA VAL A 152 -4.53 1.74 17.72
C VAL A 152 -5.37 2.47 18.78
N ALA A 153 -4.73 3.06 19.79
CA ALA A 153 -5.42 3.80 20.84
C ALA A 153 -6.14 5.07 20.34
N ASP A 154 -5.62 5.80 19.34
CA ASP A 154 -6.33 6.96 18.76
C ASP A 154 -7.58 6.53 17.97
N SER A 155 -7.49 5.40 17.26
CA SER A 155 -8.65 4.84 16.55
C SER A 155 -9.78 4.42 17.51
N GLU A 156 -9.41 3.85 18.66
CA GLU A 156 -10.36 3.51 19.74
C GLU A 156 -10.91 4.76 20.44
N ARG A 157 -10.08 5.78 20.70
CA ARG A 157 -10.53 7.06 21.27
C ARG A 157 -11.52 7.79 20.37
N ARG A 158 -11.29 7.78 19.05
CA ARG A 158 -12.23 8.38 18.07
C ARG A 158 -13.53 7.59 17.97
N ARG A 159 -13.50 6.26 18.06
CA ARG A 159 -14.72 5.43 18.14
C ARG A 159 -15.53 5.72 19.40
N ARG A 160 -14.88 5.87 20.57
CA ARG A 160 -15.57 6.22 21.82
C ARG A 160 -16.21 7.60 21.79
N ARG A 161 -15.60 8.58 21.12
CA ARG A 161 -16.20 9.92 20.95
C ARG A 161 -17.40 9.96 20.02
N ARG A 162 -17.53 9.02 19.08
CA ARG A 162 -18.72 8.89 18.21
C ARG A 162 -19.84 8.07 18.84
N ALA A 163 -19.56 7.31 19.89
CA ALA A 163 -20.52 6.39 20.49
C ALA A 163 -21.10 6.87 21.85
N GLY A 164 -20.71 8.03 22.37
CA GLY A 164 -21.38 8.56 23.57
C GLY A 164 -22.77 9.12 23.22
N TYR A 165 -23.90 8.81 23.85
CA TYR A 165 -24.31 7.95 24.98
C TYR A 165 -23.29 7.59 26.08
#